data_AF-A0A7G8EX09-F1
#
_entry.id   AF-A0A7G8EX09-F1
#
_cell.length_a   1.000
_cell.length_b   1.000
_cell.length_c   1.000
_cell.angle_alpha   90.00
_cell.angle_beta   90.00
_cell.angle_gamma   90.00
#
_symmetry.space_group_name_H-M   'P 1'
#
loop_
_entity.id
_entity.type
_entity.pdbx_description
1 polymer ?
#
loop_
_entity_poly.entity_id
_entity_poly.type
_entity_poly.pdbx_seq_one_letter_code
_entity_poly.pdbx_strand_id
1 'polypeptide(L)' 'MNSASEAQAQDQWFQEAAASQIKGERLVRAELLNGRVAMLGFVIGVATEAITGHGILSQITFGVLGLN' A
#
# COMPACT_ATOMS: atom_id res chain seq x y z
N MET A 1 6.44 -46.57 -5.19
CA MET A 1 6.68 -45.18 -5.64
C MET A 1 5.60 -44.18 -5.13
N ASN A 2 4.72 -44.53 -4.18
CA ASN A 2 3.66 -43.61 -3.68
C ASN A 2 3.95 -42.94 -2.33
N SER A 3 4.76 -43.53 -1.46
CA SER A 3 4.94 -43.04 -0.08
C SER A 3 5.72 -41.72 0.04
N ALA A 4 6.62 -41.43 -0.90
CA ALA A 4 7.34 -40.15 -0.92
C ALA A 4 6.45 -38.98 -1.38
N SER A 5 5.56 -39.22 -2.36
CA SER A 5 4.63 -38.21 -2.88
C SER A 5 3.60 -37.78 -1.83
N GLU A 6 3.10 -38.73 -1.03
CA GLU A 6 2.14 -38.47 0.05
C GLU A 6 2.77 -37.64 1.18
N ALA A 7 4.02 -37.91 1.54
CA ALA A 7 4.76 -37.13 2.53
C ALA A 7 5.00 -35.68 2.04
N GLN A 8 5.40 -35.51 0.77
CA GLN A 8 5.61 -34.19 0.17
C GLN A 8 4.31 -33.38 0.10
N ALA A 9 3.19 -34.00 -0.25
CA ALA A 9 1.87 -33.34 -0.28
C ALA A 9 1.41 -32.92 1.12
N GLN A 10 1.69 -33.74 2.13
CA GLN A 10 1.37 -33.44 3.51
C GLN A 10 2.19 -32.25 4.04
N ASP A 11 3.48 -32.19 3.76
CA ASP A 11 4.37 -31.07 4.13
C ASP A 11 3.97 -29.75 3.45
N GLN A 12 3.55 -29.81 2.18
CA GLN A 12 3.06 -28.64 1.43
C GLN A 12 1.81 -28.03 2.08
N TRP A 13 0.86 -28.87 2.52
CA TRP A 13 -0.35 -28.40 3.19
C TRP A 13 -0.06 -27.65 4.49
N PHE A 14 0.88 -28.14 5.30
CA PHE A 14 1.32 -27.47 6.53
C PHE A 14 2.02 -26.13 6.23
N GLN A 15 2.86 -26.10 5.20
CA GLN A 15 3.57 -24.88 4.79
C GLN A 15 2.63 -23.82 4.22
N GLU A 16 1.62 -24.21 3.44
CA GLU A 16 0.59 -23.32 2.88
C GLU A 16 -0.30 -22.71 3.99
N ALA A 17 -0.72 -23.54 4.95
CA ALA A 17 -1.50 -23.10 6.12
C ALA A 17 -0.72 -22.07 6.97
N ALA A 18 0.59 -22.27 7.15
CA ALA A 18 1.45 -21.30 7.84
C ALA A 18 1.70 -20.03 7.00
N ALA A 19 1.87 -20.15 5.68
CA ALA A 19 2.13 -19.03 4.79
C ALA A 19 0.94 -18.07 4.66
N SER A 20 -0.29 -18.61 4.62
CA SER A 20 -1.52 -17.81 4.54
C SER A 20 -1.74 -16.91 5.76
N GLN A 21 -1.44 -17.40 6.97
CA GLN A 21 -1.57 -16.62 8.20
C GLN A 21 -0.55 -15.47 8.27
N ILE A 22 0.69 -15.71 7.86
CA ILE A 22 1.74 -14.68 7.83
C ILE A 22 1.42 -13.59 6.80
N LYS A 23 0.78 -13.95 5.68
CA LYS A 23 0.43 -13.02 4.62
C LYS A 23 -0.62 -12.02 5.07
N GLY A 24 -1.65 -12.47 5.79
CA GLY A 24 -2.74 -11.60 6.29
C GLY A 24 -2.24 -10.49 7.22
N GLU A 25 -1.32 -10.80 8.15
CA GLU A 25 -0.79 -9.82 9.08
C GLU A 25 0.03 -8.71 8.38
N ARG A 26 0.77 -9.06 7.32
CA ARG A 26 1.53 -8.07 6.54
C ARG A 26 0.63 -7.14 5.73
N LEU A 27 -0.49 -7.64 5.23
CA LEU A 27 -1.46 -6.82 4.48
C LEU A 27 -2.14 -5.79 5.38
N VAL A 28 -2.59 -6.18 6.58
CA VAL A 28 -3.20 -5.25 7.53
C VAL A 28 -2.22 -4.13 7.93
N ARG A 29 -0.95 -4.47 8.16
CA ARG A 29 0.07 -3.46 8.44
C ARG A 29 0.29 -2.53 7.24
N ALA A 30 0.28 -3.05 6.01
CA ALA A 30 0.39 -2.25 4.80
C ALA A 30 -0.81 -1.32 4.61
N GLU A 31 -2.03 -1.78 4.86
CA GLU A 31 -3.25 -0.98 4.81
C GLU A 31 -3.21 0.19 5.80
N LEU A 32 -2.82 -0.06 7.06
CA LEU A 32 -2.68 0.99 8.06
C LEU A 32 -1.60 2.01 7.71
N LEU A 33 -0.48 1.56 7.15
CA LEU A 33 0.59 2.46 6.68
C LEU A 33 0.11 3.32 5.51
N ASN A 34 -0.53 2.70 4.51
CA ASN A 34 -1.09 3.42 3.36
C ASN A 34 -2.15 4.44 3.80
N GLY A 35 -3.03 4.08 4.72
CA GLY A 35 -4.04 4.98 5.27
C GLY A 35 -3.43 6.20 5.97
N ARG A 36 -2.39 6.01 6.79
CA ARG A 36 -1.69 7.11 7.48
C ARG A 36 -0.96 8.03 6.51
N VAL A 37 -0.27 7.46 5.53
CA VAL A 37 0.42 8.24 4.49
C VAL A 37 -0.59 9.05 3.68
N ALA A 38 -1.74 8.47 3.34
CA ALA A 38 -2.81 9.18 2.64
C ALA A 38 -3.39 10.34 3.48
N MET A 39 -3.66 10.13 4.76
CA MET A 39 -4.13 11.19 5.66
C MET A 39 -3.11 12.32 5.80
N LEU A 40 -1.81 12.00 5.94
CA LEU A 40 -0.75 12.99 6.00
C LEU A 40 -0.62 13.76 4.67
N GLY A 41 -0.65 13.08 3.53
CA GLY A 41 -0.61 13.70 2.22
C GLY A 41 -1.78 14.68 2.00
N PHE A 42 -2.98 14.30 2.45
CA PHE A 42 -4.15 15.18 2.41
C PHE A 42 -4.00 16.41 3.31
N VAL A 43 -3.61 16.21 4.58
CA VAL A 43 -3.40 17.32 5.53
C VAL A 43 -2.32 18.28 5.05
N ILE A 44 -1.21 17.76 4.54
CA ILE A 44 -0.13 18.57 3.97
C ILE A 44 -0.63 19.32 2.75
N GLY A 45 -1.37 18.67 1.84
CA GLY A 45 -1.93 19.32 0.65
C GLY A 45 -2.83 20.51 1.00
N VAL A 46 -3.75 20.32 1.96
CA VAL A 46 -4.64 21.39 2.46
C VAL A 46 -3.84 22.49 3.16
N ALA A 47 -2.88 22.13 4.00
CA ALA A 47 -2.05 23.11 4.71
C ALA A 47 -1.19 23.94 3.75
N THR A 48 -0.61 23.33 2.73
CA THR A 48 0.17 24.02 1.69
C THR A 48 -0.71 24.95 0.86
N GLU A 49 -1.93 24.54 0.50
CA GLU A 49 -2.91 25.42 -0.15
C GLU A 49 -3.28 26.61 0.72
N ALA A 50 -3.51 26.40 2.02
CA ALA A 50 -3.83 27.47 2.97
C ALA A 50 -2.68 28.47 3.17
N ILE A 51 -1.43 28.00 3.20
CA ILE A 51 -0.25 28.86 3.40
C ILE A 51 0.11 29.63 2.12
N THR A 52 0.01 28.97 0.97
CA THR A 52 0.47 29.56 -0.31
C THR A 52 -0.61 30.47 -0.94
N GLY A 53 -1.88 30.31 -0.53
CA GLY A 53 -3.02 31.08 -1.05
C GLY A 53 -3.35 30.82 -2.53
N HIS A 54 -2.53 30.01 -3.19
CA HIS A 54 -2.69 29.49 -4.54
C HIS A 54 -2.74 27.97 -4.38
N GLY A 55 -3.88 27.35 -4.70
CA GLY A 55 -4.01 25.90 -4.61
C GLY A 55 -2.86 25.22 -5.35
N ILE A 56 -2.32 24.13 -4.80
CA ILE A 56 -1.31 23.28 -5.46
C ILE A 56 -1.75 22.93 -6.90
N LEU A 57 -3.06 22.86 -7.15
CA LEU A 57 -3.63 22.67 -8.46
C LEU A 57 -3.23 23.78 -9.45
N SER A 58 -3.17 25.04 -9.04
CA SER A 58 -2.72 26.14 -9.89
C SER A 58 -1.23 25.97 -10.26
N GLN A 59 -0.36 25.57 -9.33
CA GLN A 59 1.07 25.38 -9.64
C GLN A 59 1.38 24.09 -10.41
N ILE A 60 0.64 23.00 -10.20
CA ILE A 60 0.78 21.78 -11.02
C ILE A 60 0.15 21.98 -12.40
N THR A 61 -1.00 22.64 -12.51
CA THR A 61 -1.61 22.97 -13.81
C THR A 61 -0.79 23.98 -14.60
N PHE A 62 -0.26 25.04 -13.98
CA PHE A 62 0.61 25.99 -14.70
C PHE A 62 2.03 25.45 -14.91
N GLY A 63 2.61 24.80 -13.90
CA GLY A 63 4.02 24.40 -13.90
C GLY A 63 4.30 23.03 -14.53
N VAL A 64 3.40 22.04 -14.36
CA VAL A 64 3.56 20.68 -14.93
C VAL A 64 2.78 20.51 -16.23
N LEU A 65 1.58 21.10 -16.36
CA LEU A 65 0.76 20.96 -17.57
C LEU A 65 1.00 22.06 -18.63
N GLY A 66 1.71 23.14 -18.29
CA GLY A 66 2.23 24.12 -19.28
C GLY A 66 1.16 24.69 -20.22
N LEU A 67 -0.03 24.99 -19.72
CA LEU A 67 -1.07 25.65 -20.52
C LEU A 67 -1.01 27.16 -20.28
N ASN A 68 -0.72 27.90 -21.36
CA ASN A 68 -0.83 29.36 -21.47
C ASN A 68 -2.28 29.80 -21.65
#